data_AF-A0A5E3X7E2-F1
#
_entry.id   AF-A0A5E3X7E2-F1
#
_cell.length_a   1.000
_cell.length_b   1.000
_cell.length_c   1.000
_cell.angle_alpha   90.00
_cell.angle_beta   90.00
_cell.angle_gamma   90.00
#
_symmetry.space_group_name_H-M   'P 1'
#
loop_
_entity.id
_entity.type
_entity.pdbx_description
1 polymer ?
#
loop_
_entity_poly.entity_id
_entity_poly.type
_entity_poly.pdbx_seq_one_letter_code
_entity_poly.pdbx_strand_id
1 'polypeptide(L)'
;MSVMDNENSSNSSWEVVDSFWRSHGQLPQLPTDERLASLDHNILRKLAVQLNELQVYRNQRVPLLLLPEEILLEIMFILRDVAPIIIDTERGWTRVPLSPSLAWLSIIQTCHHLRAIALRSKALWSHLSDLTMLPSHVALGLAHSGKTPLHLHLAGYLVDEPRIRSLLAPRTARRVRSLVLELSESDVDDWNTDEVEQMDDLVLKRLRRFKQLASLTLVAHRDDAIGLVRGPKPEQVPPKLDTLHLNGAAFLWKNAIYNDLRTLRLIRLGEENSPRIQELSALFRRISRIETLDFDRTDVCEDDTGITETLPETWPHSMREALQPPSTLKHWSATMPVSNNVPFAMLPPAPTQDLRFTLHSHAPPQEAEFIYDNFLSRHLASPALRPRAIAITLRDGPVSMDATIRFWRCTDTSKPANVELHRAVDDSAYVDPRRLVNGADLSYVETLVLDVASGVCFNWWLFFTSLQKLRTLRLAVDLLGELLYTIGKRRIFAPASMEGTCSIAAPVDGALQEVEVFVSDAEPKYPSHRASLKDLIQWMKERLGTGLSVQLPPTMGAWRVYEAALFEWSRLDVHERLFRKYVADYGGQLRTWMPRGRFLTYRP
;
A
#
# COMPACT_ATOMS: atom_id res chain seq x y z
N MET A 1 27.04 53.69 11.18
CA MET A 1 27.93 52.52 11.35
C MET A 1 27.34 51.40 10.51
N SER A 2 28.00 51.13 9.39
CA SER A 2 27.66 50.11 8.40
C SER A 2 28.69 49.00 8.56
N VAL A 3 28.24 47.77 8.79
CA VAL A 3 29.01 46.52 8.78
C VAL A 3 28.03 45.47 8.27
N MET A 4 28.07 45.21 6.95
CA MET A 4 28.60 43.99 6.35
C MET A 4 27.92 42.71 6.84
N ASP A 5 26.83 42.34 6.14
CA ASP A 5 26.44 40.95 5.92
C ASP A 5 26.41 40.76 4.40
N ASN A 6 27.54 40.32 3.86
CA ASN A 6 27.70 40.04 2.44
C ASN A 6 28.59 38.80 2.28
N GLU A 7 28.12 37.67 2.81
CA GLU A 7 28.75 36.38 2.61
C GLU A 7 27.66 35.30 2.70
N ASN A 8 27.22 34.83 1.53
CA ASN A 8 26.76 33.47 1.20
C ASN A 8 25.67 33.47 0.12
N SER A 9 26.00 33.94 -1.08
CA SER A 9 25.44 33.33 -2.29
C SER A 9 26.60 32.66 -3.04
N SER A 10 26.79 31.37 -2.78
CA SER A 10 27.59 30.52 -3.67
C SER A 10 26.78 30.31 -4.95
N ASN A 11 26.71 31.35 -5.79
CA ASN A 11 26.15 31.23 -7.12
C ASN A 11 26.97 30.15 -7.82
N SER A 12 26.31 29.05 -8.19
CA SER A 12 26.99 27.98 -8.90
C SER A 12 27.62 28.60 -10.16
N SER A 13 28.81 28.14 -10.58
CA SER A 13 29.52 28.70 -11.74
C SER A 13 28.67 28.74 -13.01
N TRP A 14 27.56 28.00 -13.04
CA TRP A 14 26.60 27.93 -14.13
C TRP A 14 25.47 28.97 -14.05
N GLU A 15 25.07 29.46 -12.88
CA GLU A 15 24.11 30.58 -12.79
C GLU A 15 24.73 31.86 -13.34
N VAL A 16 26.04 32.03 -13.18
CA VAL A 16 26.81 33.11 -13.81
C VAL A 16 26.86 32.94 -15.33
N VAL A 17 26.99 31.70 -15.82
CA VAL A 17 26.99 31.43 -17.27
C VAL A 17 25.60 31.59 -17.87
N ASP A 18 24.55 31.09 -17.22
CA ASP A 18 23.16 31.20 -17.70
C ASP A 18 22.63 32.63 -17.58
N SER A 19 22.99 33.38 -16.52
CA SER A 19 22.70 34.82 -16.43
C SER A 19 23.44 35.60 -17.53
N PHE A 20 24.67 35.22 -17.85
CA PHE A 20 25.46 35.82 -18.93
C PHE A 20 24.85 35.56 -20.31
N TRP A 21 24.31 34.36 -20.56
CA TRP A 21 23.58 34.02 -21.79
C TRP A 21 22.24 34.74 -21.92
N ARG A 22 21.48 34.88 -20.81
CA ARG A 22 20.17 35.56 -20.82
C ARG A 22 20.27 37.08 -20.89
N SER A 23 21.30 37.68 -20.28
CA SER A 23 21.49 39.15 -20.30
C SER A 23 22.03 39.67 -21.64
N HIS A 24 22.59 38.80 -22.49
CA HIS A 24 23.14 39.14 -23.80
C HIS A 24 22.33 38.45 -24.91
N GLY A 25 21.03 38.74 -24.99
CA GLY A 25 20.10 38.22 -26.02
C GLY A 25 20.43 38.62 -27.47
N GLN A 26 21.52 39.33 -27.70
CA GLN A 26 22.26 39.27 -28.95
C GLN A 26 23.45 38.35 -28.69
N LEU A 27 23.48 37.19 -29.36
CA LEU A 27 24.70 36.37 -29.50
C LEU A 27 25.88 37.34 -29.49
N PRO A 28 26.81 37.27 -28.52
CA PRO A 28 28.08 37.96 -28.71
C PRO A 28 28.50 37.51 -30.09
N GLN A 29 28.78 38.45 -30.99
CA GLN A 29 29.51 38.09 -32.20
C GLN A 29 30.69 37.30 -31.67
N LEU A 30 30.63 35.97 -31.82
CA LEU A 30 31.71 35.06 -31.46
C LEU A 30 32.92 35.79 -32.02
N PRO A 31 33.90 36.16 -31.17
CA PRO A 31 34.99 37.00 -31.63
C PRO A 31 35.43 36.37 -32.94
N THR A 32 35.31 37.16 -34.02
CA THR A 32 35.81 36.86 -35.36
C THR A 32 37.33 36.89 -35.28
N ASP A 33 37.85 36.16 -34.29
CA ASP A 33 39.23 36.05 -33.95
C ASP A 33 39.79 35.12 -35.01
N GLU A 34 40.39 35.72 -36.02
CA GLU A 34 41.38 35.06 -36.89
C GLU A 34 42.40 34.28 -36.05
N ARG A 35 42.57 34.62 -34.76
CA ARG A 35 43.32 33.86 -33.75
C ARG A 35 42.76 32.47 -33.43
N LEU A 36 41.43 32.30 -33.33
CA LEU A 36 40.79 30.99 -33.18
C LEU A 36 40.81 30.18 -34.48
N ALA A 37 40.79 30.86 -35.63
CA ALA A 37 41.02 30.23 -36.94
C ALA A 37 42.50 29.81 -37.15
N SER A 38 43.44 30.50 -36.49
CA SER A 38 44.88 30.19 -36.51
C SER A 38 45.31 29.11 -35.51
N LEU A 39 44.41 28.70 -34.61
CA LEU A 39 44.63 27.54 -33.75
C LEU A 39 44.62 26.30 -34.65
N ASP A 40 45.84 25.84 -34.97
CA ASP A 40 46.08 24.66 -35.81
C ASP A 40 45.11 23.55 -35.39
N HIS A 41 44.29 23.10 -36.34
CA HIS A 41 43.28 22.06 -36.12
C HIS A 41 43.87 20.83 -35.40
N ASN A 42 45.18 20.59 -35.60
CA ASN A 42 45.94 19.56 -34.90
C ASN A 42 46.12 19.81 -33.40
N ILE A 43 46.31 21.05 -32.96
CA ILE A 43 46.43 21.43 -31.54
C ILE A 43 45.07 21.26 -30.86
N LEU A 44 43.99 21.75 -31.46
CA LEU A 44 42.63 21.56 -30.94
C LEU A 44 42.27 20.07 -30.83
N ARG A 45 42.62 19.27 -31.85
CA ARG A 45 42.42 17.82 -31.81
C ARG A 45 43.24 17.16 -30.70
N LYS A 46 44.52 17.52 -30.52
CA LYS A 46 45.37 16.99 -29.43
C LYS A 46 44.82 17.32 -28.05
N LEU A 47 44.42 18.58 -27.83
CA LEU A 47 43.83 19.01 -26.57
C LEU A 47 42.49 18.30 -26.29
N ALA A 48 41.66 18.09 -27.30
CA ALA A 48 40.41 17.34 -27.17
C ALA A 48 40.66 15.87 -26.78
N VAL A 49 41.68 15.22 -27.38
CA VAL A 49 42.09 13.86 -27.03
C VAL A 49 42.59 13.80 -25.58
N GLN A 50 43.49 14.69 -25.19
CA GLN A 50 44.02 14.74 -23.81
C GLN A 50 42.91 15.02 -22.78
N LEU A 51 41.98 15.92 -23.09
CA LEU A 51 40.85 16.22 -22.21
C LEU A 51 39.93 15.00 -22.06
N ASN A 52 39.70 14.25 -23.14
CA ASN A 52 38.93 13.01 -23.10
C ASN A 52 39.65 11.92 -22.28
N GLU A 53 40.97 11.75 -22.43
CA GLU A 53 41.77 10.80 -21.64
C GLU A 53 41.73 11.14 -20.14
N LEU A 54 41.89 12.41 -19.77
CA LEU A 54 41.79 12.88 -18.39
C LEU A 54 40.37 12.70 -17.82
N GLN A 55 39.34 12.90 -18.63
CA GLN A 55 37.95 12.63 -18.23
C GLN A 55 37.72 11.13 -17.98
N VAL A 56 38.23 10.26 -18.85
CA VAL A 56 38.15 8.80 -18.66
C VAL A 56 38.88 8.39 -17.38
N TYR A 57 40.09 8.88 -17.16
CA TYR A 57 40.86 8.60 -15.94
C TYR A 57 40.16 9.11 -14.68
N ARG A 58 39.59 10.32 -14.70
CA ARG A 58 38.77 10.84 -13.60
C ARG A 58 37.57 9.95 -13.33
N ASN A 59 36.84 9.54 -14.38
CA ASN A 59 35.67 8.69 -14.24
C ASN A 59 36.00 7.32 -13.65
N GLN A 60 37.16 6.74 -14.00
CA GLN A 60 37.66 5.49 -13.41
C GLN A 60 37.96 5.59 -11.91
N ARG A 61 38.19 6.80 -11.39
CA ARG A 61 38.46 7.02 -9.96
C ARG A 61 37.20 7.36 -9.15
N VAL A 62 36.05 7.55 -9.80
CA VAL A 62 34.77 7.79 -9.13
C VAL A 62 34.05 6.44 -9.00
N PRO A 63 33.92 5.85 -7.80
CA PRO A 63 33.35 4.52 -7.63
C PRO A 63 31.93 4.39 -8.22
N LEU A 64 31.15 5.48 -8.16
CA LEU A 64 29.81 5.53 -8.75
C LEU A 64 29.83 5.27 -10.27
N LEU A 65 30.82 5.79 -11.00
CA LEU A 65 30.90 5.66 -12.46
C LEU A 65 31.49 4.32 -12.90
N LEU A 66 31.91 3.47 -11.96
CA LEU A 66 32.32 2.08 -12.20
C LEU A 66 31.15 1.10 -12.10
N LEU A 67 29.98 1.57 -11.65
CA LEU A 67 28.80 0.72 -11.57
C LEU A 67 28.32 0.30 -12.97
N PRO A 68 27.72 -0.89 -13.12
CA PRO A 68 27.10 -1.31 -14.38
C PRO A 68 26.05 -0.29 -14.85
N GLU A 69 25.89 -0.17 -16.18
CA GLU A 69 24.95 0.79 -16.77
C GLU A 69 23.51 0.56 -16.28
N GLU A 70 23.14 -0.69 -15.99
CA GLU A 70 21.84 -1.08 -15.45
C GLU A 70 21.59 -0.47 -14.06
N ILE A 71 22.62 -0.49 -13.20
CA ILE A 71 22.52 0.08 -11.84
C ILE A 71 22.47 1.60 -11.91
N LEU A 72 23.28 2.22 -12.78
CA LEU A 72 23.24 3.66 -13.01
C LEU A 72 21.88 4.11 -13.55
N LEU A 73 21.28 3.32 -14.43
CA LEU A 73 19.96 3.60 -14.97
C LEU A 73 18.87 3.44 -13.90
N GLU A 74 18.96 2.44 -13.03
CA GLU A 74 18.04 2.27 -11.88
C GLU A 74 18.11 3.48 -10.93
N ILE A 75 19.32 3.94 -10.62
CA ILE A 75 19.53 5.17 -9.84
C ILE A 75 18.87 6.37 -10.54
N MET A 76 19.00 6.50 -11.87
CA MET A 76 18.35 7.58 -12.62
C MET A 76 16.82 7.47 -12.61
N PHE A 77 16.24 6.27 -12.65
CA PHE A 77 14.80 6.09 -12.50
C PHE A 77 14.32 6.56 -11.14
N ILE A 78 15.00 6.13 -10.07
CA ILE A 78 14.69 6.57 -8.70
C ILE A 78 14.79 8.10 -8.60
N LEU A 79 15.86 8.71 -9.13
CA LEU A 79 16.02 10.16 -9.09
C LEU A 79 14.95 10.92 -9.89
N ARG A 80 14.51 10.38 -11.03
CA ARG A 80 13.39 10.94 -11.80
C ARG A 80 12.08 10.88 -11.03
N ASP A 81 11.83 9.75 -10.36
CA ASP A 81 10.55 9.45 -9.71
C ASP A 81 10.45 10.06 -8.29
N VAL A 82 11.59 10.26 -7.61
CA VAL A 82 11.70 10.81 -6.25
C VAL A 82 12.10 12.29 -6.25
N ALA A 83 12.41 12.89 -7.41
CA ALA A 83 12.79 14.30 -7.52
C ALA A 83 11.83 15.17 -6.68
N PRO A 84 12.33 15.97 -5.72
CA PRO A 84 11.50 16.63 -4.75
C PRO A 84 10.51 17.55 -5.46
N ILE A 85 9.22 17.31 -5.23
CA ILE A 85 8.20 18.32 -5.51
C ILE A 85 8.45 19.41 -4.47
N ILE A 86 9.08 20.52 -4.87
CA ILE A 86 9.28 21.66 -3.97
C ILE A 86 7.90 22.28 -3.75
N ILE A 87 7.25 21.85 -2.68
CA ILE A 87 6.06 22.51 -2.13
C ILE A 87 6.61 23.56 -1.18
N ASP A 88 6.57 24.83 -1.60
CA ASP A 88 6.86 25.94 -0.69
C ASP A 88 5.73 25.99 0.33
N THR A 89 6.03 25.65 1.59
CA THR A 89 5.03 25.59 2.66
C THR A 89 4.66 26.98 3.20
N GLU A 90 5.41 28.02 2.84
CA GLU A 90 5.21 29.38 3.39
C GLU A 90 4.43 30.31 2.47
N ARG A 91 4.22 29.92 1.21
CA ARG A 91 3.38 30.64 0.25
C ARG A 91 2.36 29.64 -0.28
N GLY A 92 1.07 29.89 -0.04
CA GLY A 92 -0.03 29.08 -0.59
C GLY A 92 0.28 28.69 -2.04
N TRP A 93 0.22 27.37 -2.30
CA TRP A 93 0.47 26.56 -3.52
C TRP A 93 1.22 27.16 -4.71
N THR A 94 2.04 28.18 -4.53
CA THR A 94 2.97 28.71 -5.51
C THR A 94 4.15 27.78 -5.51
N ARG A 95 4.02 26.67 -6.26
CA ARG A 95 5.13 25.77 -6.57
C ARG A 95 6.24 26.63 -7.15
N VAL A 96 7.25 26.92 -6.33
CA VAL A 96 8.44 27.63 -6.78
C VAL A 96 8.96 26.81 -7.95
N PRO A 97 9.10 27.38 -9.16
CA PRO A 97 9.62 26.65 -10.30
C PRO A 97 10.91 25.99 -9.84
N LEU A 98 10.98 24.65 -9.94
CA LEU A 98 12.17 23.89 -9.58
C LEU A 98 13.38 24.70 -9.99
N SER A 99 14.25 25.06 -9.03
CA SER A 99 15.52 25.64 -9.42
C SER A 99 16.11 24.71 -10.49
N PRO A 100 16.60 25.22 -11.63
CA PRO A 100 17.15 24.38 -12.69
C PRO A 100 18.19 23.36 -12.18
N SER A 101 18.81 23.64 -11.02
CA SER A 101 19.73 22.75 -10.30
C SER A 101 19.08 21.52 -9.65
N LEU A 102 17.77 21.52 -9.40
CA LEU A 102 17.03 20.48 -8.66
C LEU A 102 16.25 19.51 -9.57
N ALA A 103 16.21 19.74 -10.87
CA ALA A 103 15.64 18.76 -11.80
C ALA A 103 16.51 17.49 -11.83
N TRP A 104 15.90 16.30 -12.01
CA TRP A 104 16.65 15.05 -12.14
C TRP A 104 17.64 15.08 -13.32
N LEU A 105 17.41 15.95 -14.31
CA LEU A 105 18.31 16.21 -15.43
C LEU A 105 19.65 16.84 -15.02
N SER A 106 19.82 17.32 -13.80
CA SER A 106 21.14 17.69 -13.28
C SER A 106 22.10 16.49 -13.31
N ILE A 107 21.62 15.25 -13.10
CA ILE A 107 22.48 14.05 -13.15
C ILE A 107 23.11 13.86 -14.52
N ILE A 108 22.38 14.16 -15.60
CA ILE A 108 22.90 14.01 -16.97
C ILE A 108 23.92 15.11 -17.32
N GLN A 109 24.05 16.13 -16.48
CA GLN A 109 25.04 17.19 -16.62
C GLN A 109 26.33 16.90 -15.83
N THR A 110 26.29 15.97 -14.86
CA THR A 110 27.45 15.67 -13.99
C THR A 110 28.65 15.11 -14.76
N CYS A 111 28.44 14.20 -15.71
CA CYS A 111 29.50 13.68 -16.57
C CYS A 111 28.97 13.12 -17.91
N HIS A 112 29.86 13.00 -18.89
CA HIS A 112 29.53 12.48 -20.22
C HIS A 112 29.00 11.03 -20.19
N HIS A 113 29.51 10.18 -19.30
CA HIS A 113 29.08 8.79 -19.22
C HIS A 113 27.62 8.66 -18.81
N LEU A 114 27.21 9.34 -17.71
CA LEU A 114 25.83 9.38 -17.26
C LEU A 114 24.91 10.02 -18.30
N ARG A 115 25.37 11.08 -18.98
CA ARG A 115 24.65 11.67 -20.11
C ARG A 115 24.41 10.67 -21.23
N ALA A 116 25.44 9.92 -21.62
CA ALA A 116 25.36 8.95 -22.70
C ALA A 116 24.38 7.80 -22.36
N ILE A 117 24.43 7.29 -21.13
CA ILE A 117 23.48 6.29 -20.63
C ILE A 117 22.05 6.82 -20.72
N ALA A 118 21.80 8.01 -20.15
CA ALA A 118 20.47 8.62 -20.14
C ALA A 118 19.92 8.88 -21.55
N LEU A 119 20.73 9.44 -22.45
CA LEU A 119 20.30 9.75 -23.83
C LEU A 119 20.03 8.50 -24.67
N ARG A 120 20.68 7.37 -24.37
CA ARG A 120 20.43 6.07 -25.02
C ARG A 120 19.20 5.36 -24.46
N SER A 121 18.86 5.61 -23.19
CA SER A 121 17.72 4.96 -22.54
C SER A 121 16.40 5.64 -22.85
N LYS A 122 15.66 5.14 -23.86
CA LYS A 122 14.31 5.65 -24.20
C LYS A 122 13.29 5.46 -23.07
N ALA A 123 13.51 4.51 -22.17
CA ALA A 123 12.63 4.24 -21.04
C ALA A 123 12.72 5.32 -19.97
N LEU A 124 13.88 5.96 -19.81
CA LEU A 124 14.02 7.09 -18.89
C LEU A 124 13.12 8.26 -19.31
N TRP A 125 13.00 8.48 -20.62
CA TRP A 125 12.20 9.54 -21.24
C TRP A 125 10.74 9.16 -21.53
N SER A 126 10.28 7.98 -21.13
CA SER A 126 8.89 7.57 -21.37
C SER A 126 7.92 8.08 -20.31
N HIS A 127 8.41 8.47 -19.13
CA HIS A 127 7.63 9.05 -18.05
C HIS A 127 8.03 10.52 -17.95
N LEU A 128 7.13 11.40 -18.36
CA LEU A 128 7.37 12.84 -18.39
C LEU A 128 6.39 13.49 -17.42
N SER A 129 6.92 14.27 -16.49
CA SER A 129 6.14 15.06 -15.55
C SER A 129 6.60 16.50 -15.63
N ASP A 130 5.68 17.45 -15.73
CA ASP A 130 5.98 18.87 -15.57
C ASP A 130 6.23 19.26 -14.10
N LEU A 131 5.96 18.37 -13.15
CA LEU A 131 6.38 18.51 -11.75
C LEU A 131 7.88 18.35 -11.58
N THR A 132 8.48 17.40 -12.31
CA THR A 132 9.89 17.02 -12.14
C THR A 132 10.79 17.54 -13.25
N MET A 133 10.20 18.17 -14.28
CA MET A 133 10.91 18.67 -15.45
C MET A 133 10.40 20.06 -15.85
N LEU A 134 11.35 20.94 -16.21
CA LEU A 134 10.99 22.20 -16.87
C LEU A 134 10.24 21.92 -18.18
N PRO A 135 9.31 22.81 -18.61
CA PRO A 135 8.56 22.62 -19.84
C PRO A 135 9.41 22.40 -21.10
N SER A 136 10.53 23.10 -21.22
CA SER A 136 11.49 22.93 -22.33
C SER A 136 12.06 21.50 -22.37
N HIS A 137 12.22 20.87 -21.21
CA HIS A 137 12.71 19.51 -21.07
C HIS A 137 11.65 18.46 -21.38
N VAL A 138 10.35 18.77 -21.25
CA VAL A 138 9.28 17.87 -21.70
C VAL A 138 9.38 17.67 -23.23
N ALA A 139 9.59 18.74 -23.99
CA ALA A 139 9.78 18.65 -25.44
C ALA A 139 11.01 17.80 -25.80
N LEU A 140 12.11 17.97 -25.07
CA LEU A 140 13.31 17.14 -25.19
C LEU A 140 12.99 15.66 -24.90
N GLY A 141 12.29 15.38 -23.80
CA GLY A 141 11.89 14.03 -23.43
C GLY A 141 10.98 13.37 -24.46
N LEU A 142 10.03 14.12 -25.03
CA LEU A 142 9.19 13.65 -26.14
C LEU A 142 10.03 13.23 -27.35
N ALA A 143 11.07 14.01 -27.71
CA ALA A 143 11.98 13.66 -28.79
C ALA A 143 12.80 12.39 -28.47
N HIS A 144 13.38 12.30 -27.27
CA HIS A 144 14.22 11.16 -26.87
C HIS A 144 13.43 9.86 -26.65
N SER A 145 12.18 9.94 -26.22
CA SER A 145 11.30 8.77 -26.07
C SER A 145 11.05 8.03 -27.40
N GLY A 146 11.22 8.70 -28.54
CA GLY A 146 11.11 8.12 -29.87
C GLY A 146 9.72 7.54 -30.18
N LYS A 147 9.60 6.19 -30.13
CA LYS A 147 8.34 5.45 -30.37
C LYS A 147 7.84 4.71 -29.12
N THR A 148 8.52 4.85 -27.99
CA THR A 148 8.17 4.20 -26.73
C THR A 148 6.80 4.68 -26.25
N PRO A 149 5.98 3.84 -25.61
CA PRO A 149 4.77 4.30 -24.92
C PRO A 149 5.07 5.41 -23.91
N LEU A 150 4.14 6.35 -23.74
CA LEU A 150 4.32 7.52 -22.87
C LEU A 150 3.40 7.46 -21.64
N HIS A 151 3.93 7.91 -20.52
CA HIS A 151 3.24 8.22 -19.28
C HIS A 151 3.44 9.70 -19.03
N LEU A 152 2.36 10.46 -19.00
CA LEU A 152 2.40 11.92 -18.87
C LEU A 152 1.75 12.32 -17.57
N HIS A 153 2.40 13.22 -16.84
CA HIS A 153 1.84 13.89 -15.67
C HIS A 153 1.90 15.39 -15.92
N LEU A 154 0.74 16.01 -15.99
CA LEU A 154 0.57 17.42 -16.30
C LEU A 154 -0.13 18.10 -15.13
N ALA A 155 0.55 19.02 -14.47
CA ALA A 155 0.01 19.73 -13.33
C ALA A 155 -0.19 21.22 -13.65
N GLY A 156 -1.47 21.58 -13.87
CA GLY A 156 -2.10 22.90 -13.84
C GLY A 156 -1.32 24.13 -14.32
N TYR A 157 -0.27 24.53 -13.62
CA TYR A 157 0.35 25.85 -13.76
C TYR A 157 1.05 26.10 -15.11
N LEU A 158 1.35 25.03 -15.87
CA LEU A 158 2.11 25.10 -17.13
C LEU A 158 1.35 24.54 -18.34
N VAL A 159 0.02 24.48 -18.23
CA VAL A 159 -0.96 24.26 -19.31
C VAL A 159 -0.98 25.47 -20.27
N ASP A 160 0.20 26.01 -20.61
CA ASP A 160 0.38 26.95 -21.70
C ASP A 160 -0.15 26.29 -22.98
N GLU A 161 -1.16 26.92 -23.59
CA GLU A 161 -1.83 26.48 -24.81
C GLU A 161 -0.89 25.91 -25.91
N PRO A 162 0.27 26.52 -26.24
CA PRO A 162 1.17 25.98 -27.27
C PRO A 162 1.80 24.62 -26.91
N ARG A 163 2.00 24.33 -25.62
CA ARG A 163 2.68 23.10 -25.17
C ARG A 163 1.73 21.92 -25.16
N ILE A 164 0.51 22.12 -24.70
CA ILE A 164 -0.58 21.15 -24.87
C ILE A 164 -0.83 20.87 -26.34
N ARG A 165 -0.79 21.89 -27.21
CA ARG A 165 -0.87 21.66 -28.66
C ARG A 165 0.22 20.69 -29.16
N SER A 166 1.45 20.77 -28.63
CA SER A 166 2.53 19.83 -28.99
C SER A 166 2.31 18.41 -28.44
N LEU A 167 1.78 18.26 -27.24
CA LEU A 167 1.41 16.96 -26.65
C LEU A 167 0.23 16.31 -27.38
N LEU A 168 -0.74 17.13 -27.80
CA LEU A 168 -1.89 16.76 -28.61
C LEU A 168 -1.56 16.56 -30.09
N ALA A 169 -0.27 16.72 -30.48
CA ALA A 169 0.16 16.37 -31.81
C ALA A 169 -0.17 14.90 -32.08
N PRO A 170 -0.77 14.55 -33.24
CA PRO A 170 -1.28 13.20 -33.49
C PRO A 170 -0.26 12.08 -33.30
N ARG A 171 1.03 12.36 -33.50
CA ARG A 171 2.12 11.39 -33.30
C ARG A 171 2.37 11.10 -31.82
N THR A 172 2.37 12.13 -30.98
CA THR A 172 2.62 12.01 -29.54
C THR A 172 1.40 11.40 -28.85
N ALA A 173 0.20 11.93 -29.11
CA ALA A 173 -1.03 11.48 -28.48
C ALA A 173 -1.29 9.98 -28.68
N ARG A 174 -0.95 9.42 -29.85
CA ARG A 174 -1.11 7.98 -30.13
C ARG A 174 -0.21 7.05 -29.30
N ARG A 175 0.78 7.56 -28.59
CA ARG A 175 1.69 6.76 -27.76
C ARG A 175 1.39 6.86 -26.27
N VAL A 176 0.59 7.83 -25.85
CA VAL A 176 0.24 8.04 -24.44
C VAL A 176 -0.63 6.88 -23.97
N ARG A 177 -0.17 6.20 -22.93
CA ARG A 177 -0.86 5.08 -22.26
C ARG A 177 -1.43 5.46 -20.91
N SER A 178 -0.75 6.36 -20.19
CA SER A 178 -1.20 6.90 -18.92
C SER A 178 -1.10 8.41 -18.95
N LEU A 179 -2.13 9.08 -18.45
CA LEU A 179 -2.22 10.52 -18.34
C LEU A 179 -2.70 10.88 -16.94
N VAL A 180 -1.92 11.67 -16.21
CA VAL A 180 -2.30 12.29 -14.95
C VAL A 180 -2.50 13.78 -15.23
N LEU A 181 -3.65 14.31 -14.87
CA LEU A 181 -3.98 15.73 -14.97
C LEU A 181 -4.23 16.25 -13.55
N GLU A 182 -3.37 17.15 -13.07
CA GLU A 182 -3.66 17.91 -11.86
C GLU A 182 -4.34 19.22 -12.25
N LEU A 183 -5.54 19.41 -11.72
CA LEU A 183 -6.33 20.61 -11.78
C LEU A 183 -5.84 21.47 -10.60
N SER A 184 -5.19 22.59 -10.91
CA SER A 184 -4.73 23.56 -9.91
C SER A 184 -5.70 24.73 -9.93
N GLU A 185 -6.18 25.19 -8.77
CA GLU A 185 -6.55 26.59 -8.66
C GLU A 185 -5.30 27.44 -8.88
N SER A 186 -5.44 28.49 -9.69
CA SER A 186 -4.51 29.60 -9.64
C SER A 186 -4.89 30.38 -8.38
N ASP A 187 -3.91 30.79 -7.56
CA ASP A 187 -4.09 31.66 -6.37
C ASP A 187 -4.75 33.03 -6.66
N VAL A 188 -5.33 33.21 -7.85
CA VAL A 188 -6.14 34.36 -8.16
C VAL A 188 -7.53 34.05 -7.60
N ASP A 189 -7.87 34.67 -6.46
CA ASP A 189 -9.16 34.65 -5.74
C ASP A 189 -10.42 34.96 -6.60
N ASP A 190 -10.31 35.00 -7.93
CA ASP A 190 -11.30 35.48 -8.88
C ASP A 190 -11.40 34.56 -10.10
N TRP A 191 -11.50 33.23 -9.87
CA TRP A 191 -11.87 32.29 -10.93
C TRP A 191 -13.30 32.58 -11.40
N ASN A 192 -13.40 33.39 -12.45
CA ASN A 192 -14.56 33.35 -13.31
C ASN A 192 -14.68 31.91 -13.85
N THR A 193 -15.88 31.34 -13.84
CA THR A 193 -16.23 29.99 -14.33
C THR A 193 -15.66 29.63 -15.71
N ASP A 194 -15.23 30.63 -16.48
CA ASP A 194 -14.68 30.53 -17.83
C ASP A 194 -13.33 29.78 -17.90
N GLU A 195 -12.48 29.80 -16.87
CA GLU A 195 -11.14 29.15 -16.94
C GLU A 195 -11.20 27.63 -16.72
N VAL A 196 -12.09 27.14 -15.86
CA VAL A 196 -12.38 25.70 -15.74
C VAL A 196 -12.96 25.19 -17.06
N GLU A 197 -13.84 25.97 -17.70
CA GLU A 197 -14.35 25.67 -19.05
C GLU A 197 -13.23 25.63 -20.11
N GLN A 198 -12.15 26.41 -19.98
CA GLN A 198 -11.02 26.38 -20.91
C GLN A 198 -10.20 25.09 -20.82
N MET A 199 -9.96 24.56 -19.62
CA MET A 199 -9.24 23.27 -19.46
C MET A 199 -10.07 22.09 -19.96
N ASP A 200 -11.38 22.10 -19.68
CA ASP A 200 -12.36 21.17 -20.25
C ASP A 200 -12.25 21.17 -21.79
N ASP A 201 -12.07 22.34 -22.38
CA ASP A 201 -11.99 22.52 -23.83
C ASP A 201 -10.67 22.08 -24.46
N LEU A 202 -9.56 22.29 -23.76
CA LEU A 202 -8.22 22.06 -24.32
C LEU A 202 -7.80 20.59 -24.28
N VAL A 203 -8.03 19.91 -23.15
CA VAL A 203 -7.56 18.52 -22.96
C VAL A 203 -8.71 17.54 -23.02
N LEU A 204 -9.79 17.77 -22.27
CA LEU A 204 -10.87 16.78 -22.14
C LEU A 204 -11.65 16.58 -23.45
N LYS A 205 -12.03 17.66 -24.15
CA LYS A 205 -12.65 17.58 -25.48
C LYS A 205 -11.76 16.88 -26.53
N ARG A 206 -10.46 16.76 -26.27
CA ARG A 206 -9.48 16.15 -27.19
C ARG A 206 -8.99 14.78 -26.74
N LEU A 207 -9.55 14.19 -25.68
CA LEU A 207 -9.14 12.89 -25.15
C LEU A 207 -9.14 11.78 -26.22
N ARG A 208 -10.08 11.78 -27.17
CA ARG A 208 -10.12 10.81 -28.29
C ARG A 208 -8.84 10.73 -29.13
N ARG A 209 -7.98 11.76 -29.09
CA ARG A 209 -6.68 11.73 -29.80
C ARG A 209 -5.74 10.71 -29.18
N PHE A 210 -5.88 10.41 -27.90
CA PHE A 210 -5.09 9.44 -27.17
C PHE A 210 -5.62 8.02 -27.38
N LYS A 211 -5.48 7.50 -28.61
CA LYS A 211 -6.01 6.18 -29.00
C LYS A 211 -5.46 4.99 -28.22
N GLN A 212 -4.37 5.18 -27.48
CA GLN A 212 -3.72 4.15 -26.66
C GLN A 212 -3.84 4.42 -25.15
N LEU A 213 -4.60 5.47 -24.75
CA LEU A 213 -4.78 5.78 -23.34
C LEU A 213 -5.55 4.65 -22.67
N ALA A 214 -4.91 4.01 -21.70
CA ALA A 214 -5.49 2.96 -20.88
C ALA A 214 -5.84 3.48 -19.48
N SER A 215 -5.00 4.37 -18.94
CA SER A 215 -5.16 4.96 -17.61
C SER A 215 -5.28 6.47 -17.68
N LEU A 216 -6.32 7.01 -17.05
CA LEU A 216 -6.50 8.44 -16.79
C LEU A 216 -6.59 8.67 -15.29
N THR A 217 -5.82 9.62 -14.78
CA THR A 217 -5.91 10.10 -13.39
C THR A 217 -6.24 11.58 -13.41
N LEU A 218 -7.29 11.98 -12.71
CA LEU A 218 -7.59 13.37 -12.40
C LEU A 218 -7.27 13.63 -10.95
N VAL A 219 -6.58 14.73 -10.67
CA VAL A 219 -6.23 15.16 -9.31
C VAL A 219 -6.71 16.60 -9.15
N ALA A 220 -7.52 16.86 -8.15
CA ALA A 220 -7.81 18.19 -7.63
C ALA A 220 -7.34 18.26 -6.17
N HIS A 221 -6.82 19.40 -5.76
CA HIS A 221 -6.35 19.60 -4.39
C HIS A 221 -7.54 19.87 -3.46
N ARG A 222 -7.41 19.50 -2.18
CA ARG A 222 -8.55 19.36 -1.25
C ARG A 222 -9.17 20.70 -0.83
N ASP A 223 -8.36 21.75 -0.84
CA ASP A 223 -8.82 23.10 -0.48
C ASP A 223 -9.53 23.76 -1.67
N ASP A 224 -9.30 23.23 -2.87
CA ASP A 224 -9.86 23.67 -4.13
C ASP A 224 -11.16 22.87 -4.35
N ALA A 225 -12.30 23.43 -3.97
CA ALA A 225 -13.61 22.82 -4.25
C ALA A 225 -13.92 22.89 -5.76
N ILE A 226 -13.11 22.22 -6.57
CA ILE A 226 -13.36 22.06 -8.00
C ILE A 226 -14.54 21.11 -8.09
N GLY A 227 -15.73 21.66 -8.30
CA GLY A 227 -16.96 20.91 -8.52
C GLY A 227 -16.86 19.94 -9.71
N LEU A 228 -17.97 19.26 -9.99
CA LEU A 228 -18.01 18.22 -11.02
C LEU A 228 -17.51 18.73 -12.39
N VAL A 229 -16.44 18.11 -12.88
CA VAL A 229 -15.79 18.43 -14.16
C VAL A 229 -16.71 18.01 -15.31
N ARG A 230 -16.85 18.85 -16.35
CA ARG A 230 -17.61 18.45 -17.54
C ARG A 230 -16.80 17.41 -18.31
N GLY A 231 -17.18 16.15 -18.14
CA GLY A 231 -16.51 15.06 -18.83
C GLY A 231 -16.66 15.10 -20.37
N PRO A 232 -15.81 14.35 -21.09
CA PRO A 232 -15.86 14.27 -22.54
C PRO A 232 -17.22 13.75 -23.04
N LYS A 233 -17.61 14.14 -24.25
CA LYS A 233 -18.74 13.50 -24.95
C LYS A 233 -18.44 12.02 -25.22
N PRO A 234 -19.44 11.15 -25.41
CA PRO A 234 -19.22 9.73 -25.68
C PRO A 234 -18.24 9.47 -26.84
N GLU A 235 -18.33 10.22 -27.93
CA GLU A 235 -17.43 10.14 -29.09
C GLU A 235 -16.02 10.68 -28.84
N GLN A 236 -15.79 11.29 -27.68
CA GLN A 236 -14.51 11.83 -27.24
C GLN A 236 -13.79 10.91 -26.24
N VAL A 237 -14.46 9.87 -25.72
CA VAL A 237 -13.86 8.92 -24.78
C VAL A 237 -12.77 8.09 -25.50
N PRO A 238 -11.55 7.95 -24.91
CA PRO A 238 -10.51 7.12 -25.49
C PRO A 238 -10.96 5.65 -25.56
N PRO A 239 -10.83 4.97 -26.71
CA PRO A 239 -11.40 3.64 -26.93
C PRO A 239 -10.71 2.51 -26.15
N LYS A 240 -9.57 2.79 -25.52
CA LYS A 240 -8.80 1.82 -24.73
C LYS A 240 -8.79 2.14 -23.24
N LEU A 241 -9.51 3.18 -22.81
CA LEU A 241 -9.55 3.57 -21.42
C LEU A 241 -10.18 2.44 -20.61
N ASP A 242 -9.42 1.87 -19.69
CA ASP A 242 -9.87 0.80 -18.80
C ASP A 242 -9.71 1.17 -17.32
N THR A 243 -8.91 2.17 -17.01
CA THR A 243 -8.57 2.58 -15.65
C THR A 243 -8.81 4.06 -15.49
N LEU A 244 -9.66 4.43 -14.53
CA LEU A 244 -9.94 5.81 -14.17
C LEU A 244 -9.71 6.03 -12.68
N HIS A 245 -8.83 6.96 -12.35
CA HIS A 245 -8.57 7.40 -10.99
C HIS A 245 -9.03 8.85 -10.84
N LEU A 246 -9.88 9.12 -9.86
CA LEU A 246 -10.47 10.41 -9.58
C LEU A 246 -10.06 10.79 -8.16
N ASN A 247 -9.23 11.81 -8.00
CA ASN A 247 -8.74 12.28 -6.71
C ASN A 247 -9.18 13.73 -6.50
N GLY A 248 -10.04 14.00 -5.52
CA GLY A 248 -10.60 15.34 -5.25
C GLY A 248 -11.69 15.80 -6.24
N ALA A 249 -11.57 15.45 -7.53
CA ALA A 249 -12.51 15.82 -8.58
C ALA A 249 -13.10 14.59 -9.30
N ALA A 250 -14.35 14.71 -9.74
CA ALA A 250 -15.05 13.68 -10.51
C ALA A 250 -15.70 14.26 -11.77
N PHE A 251 -15.93 13.42 -12.77
CA PHE A 251 -16.86 13.77 -13.84
C PHE A 251 -18.29 13.54 -13.38
N LEU A 252 -19.23 14.27 -13.98
CA LEU A 252 -20.66 13.97 -13.86
C LEU A 252 -20.92 12.45 -13.98
N TRP A 253 -21.58 11.85 -12.98
CA TRP A 253 -21.76 10.39 -12.88
C TRP A 253 -22.51 9.76 -14.07
N LYS A 254 -23.29 10.56 -14.80
CA LYS A 254 -23.93 10.18 -16.07
C LYS A 254 -22.99 10.12 -17.28
N ASN A 255 -21.71 10.50 -17.16
CA ASN A 255 -20.77 10.60 -18.28
C ASN A 255 -20.39 9.21 -18.83
N ALA A 256 -20.29 9.07 -20.15
CA ALA A 256 -19.97 7.81 -20.82
C ALA A 256 -18.55 7.28 -20.55
N ILE A 257 -17.64 8.12 -20.03
CA ILE A 257 -16.26 7.73 -19.69
C ILE A 257 -16.19 6.54 -18.72
N TYR A 258 -17.23 6.32 -17.92
CA TYR A 258 -17.29 5.24 -16.95
C TYR A 258 -17.66 3.86 -17.55
N ASN A 259 -18.34 3.82 -18.71
CA ASN A 259 -19.07 2.61 -19.18
C ASN A 259 -18.20 1.37 -19.39
N ASP A 260 -16.96 1.55 -19.87
CA ASP A 260 -16.07 0.47 -20.30
C ASP A 260 -14.89 0.23 -19.35
N LEU A 261 -14.94 0.80 -18.14
CA LEU A 261 -13.86 0.69 -17.16
C LEU A 261 -13.76 -0.71 -16.55
N ARG A 262 -12.53 -1.13 -16.29
CA ARG A 262 -12.16 -2.27 -15.44
C ARG A 262 -11.74 -1.81 -14.04
N THR A 263 -11.17 -0.62 -13.91
CA THR A 263 -10.75 -0.11 -12.61
C THR A 263 -11.26 1.31 -12.43
N LEU A 264 -11.98 1.53 -11.34
CA LEU A 264 -12.43 2.85 -10.91
C LEU A 264 -11.92 3.09 -9.50
N ARG A 265 -11.15 4.15 -9.31
CA ARG A 265 -10.70 4.59 -7.98
C ARG A 265 -11.19 5.99 -7.71
N LEU A 266 -11.88 6.16 -6.58
CA LEU A 266 -12.44 7.42 -6.11
C LEU A 266 -11.74 7.77 -4.81
N ILE A 267 -10.95 8.83 -4.85
CA ILE A 267 -10.04 9.22 -3.77
C ILE A 267 -10.44 10.62 -3.31
N ARG A 268 -10.72 10.78 -2.02
CA ARG A 268 -10.94 12.08 -1.35
C ARG A 268 -11.93 12.99 -2.07
N LEU A 269 -13.00 12.45 -2.67
CA LEU A 269 -14.02 13.30 -3.25
C LEU A 269 -14.78 14.02 -2.13
N GLY A 270 -14.91 15.34 -2.25
CA GLY A 270 -15.78 16.13 -1.38
C GLY A 270 -17.25 15.75 -1.55
N GLU A 271 -18.11 16.21 -0.65
CA GLU A 271 -19.55 15.93 -0.66
C GLU A 271 -20.21 16.32 -2.00
N GLU A 272 -19.83 17.47 -2.56
CA GLU A 272 -20.36 17.97 -3.84
C GLU A 272 -19.96 17.12 -5.05
N ASN A 273 -18.80 16.45 -4.97
CA ASN A 273 -18.25 15.61 -6.03
C ASN A 273 -18.59 14.13 -5.86
N SER A 274 -19.05 13.75 -4.67
CA SER A 274 -19.39 12.37 -4.31
C SER A 274 -20.67 11.93 -5.03
N PRO A 275 -20.78 10.66 -5.45
CA PRO A 275 -21.99 10.18 -6.11
C PRO A 275 -23.13 10.13 -5.10
N ARG A 276 -24.32 10.55 -5.50
CA ARG A 276 -25.53 10.21 -4.76
C ARG A 276 -25.88 8.73 -4.95
N ILE A 277 -26.67 8.16 -4.06
CA ILE A 277 -27.04 6.74 -4.11
C ILE A 277 -27.73 6.35 -5.41
N GLN A 278 -28.64 7.18 -5.93
CA GLN A 278 -29.27 6.95 -7.24
C GLN A 278 -28.27 7.00 -8.40
N GLU A 279 -27.32 7.92 -8.34
CA GLU A 279 -26.29 8.08 -9.37
C GLU A 279 -25.32 6.89 -9.36
N LEU A 280 -24.94 6.43 -8.17
CA LEU A 280 -24.11 5.25 -7.98
C LEU A 280 -24.83 3.97 -8.47
N SER A 281 -26.12 3.83 -8.17
CA SER A 281 -26.94 2.74 -8.73
C SER A 281 -26.99 2.78 -10.26
N ALA A 282 -27.24 3.96 -10.84
CA ALA A 282 -27.25 4.14 -12.29
C ALA A 282 -25.88 3.86 -12.90
N LEU A 283 -24.80 4.21 -12.21
CA LEU A 283 -23.43 3.91 -12.59
C LEU A 283 -23.20 2.38 -12.63
N PHE A 284 -23.54 1.65 -11.57
CA PHE A 284 -23.37 0.18 -11.53
C PHE A 284 -24.10 -0.54 -12.64
N ARG A 285 -25.33 -0.12 -12.98
CA ARG A 285 -26.07 -0.70 -14.11
C ARG A 285 -25.36 -0.50 -15.44
N ARG A 286 -24.53 0.53 -15.58
CA ARG A 286 -23.81 0.88 -16.82
C ARG A 286 -22.42 0.26 -16.89
N ILE A 287 -21.69 0.19 -15.77
CA ILE A 287 -20.29 -0.25 -15.74
C ILE A 287 -20.16 -1.79 -15.74
N SER A 288 -20.61 -2.41 -16.83
CA SER A 288 -20.72 -3.87 -16.96
C SER A 288 -19.38 -4.62 -16.89
N ARG A 289 -18.23 -3.95 -17.04
CA ARG A 289 -16.89 -4.57 -17.12
C ARG A 289 -16.01 -4.33 -15.89
N ILE A 290 -16.55 -3.70 -14.85
CA ILE A 290 -15.77 -3.28 -13.69
C ILE A 290 -15.16 -4.49 -12.96
N GLU A 291 -13.83 -4.49 -12.93
CA GLU A 291 -12.87 -5.35 -12.22
C GLU A 291 -12.76 -5.07 -10.73
N THR A 292 -12.40 -3.80 -10.50
CA THR A 292 -11.90 -3.25 -9.25
C THR A 292 -12.56 -1.91 -9.00
N LEU A 293 -13.11 -1.75 -7.81
CA LEU A 293 -13.72 -0.51 -7.34
C LEU A 293 -13.06 -0.12 -6.02
N ASP A 294 -12.57 1.10 -5.94
CA ASP A 294 -11.85 1.60 -4.76
C ASP A 294 -12.43 2.95 -4.33
N PHE A 295 -12.86 3.03 -3.07
CA PHE A 295 -13.34 4.25 -2.43
C PHE A 295 -12.37 4.64 -1.31
N ASP A 296 -11.39 5.48 -1.60
CA ASP A 296 -10.46 5.97 -0.58
C ASP A 296 -10.90 7.35 -0.07
N ARG A 297 -11.45 7.41 1.13
CA ARG A 297 -11.93 8.63 1.79
C ARG A 297 -12.93 9.42 0.95
N THR A 298 -13.75 8.72 0.19
CA THR A 298 -14.81 9.30 -0.66
C THR A 298 -16.16 9.07 -0.01
N ASP A 299 -16.99 10.12 0.05
CA ASP A 299 -18.36 9.98 0.55
C ASP A 299 -19.30 9.38 -0.53
N VAL A 300 -20.48 8.90 -0.12
CA VAL A 300 -21.60 8.63 -1.03
C VAL A 300 -22.81 9.29 -0.40
N CYS A 301 -23.24 10.39 -0.98
CA CYS A 301 -24.26 11.24 -0.38
C CYS A 301 -25.62 10.54 -0.45
N GLU A 302 -26.39 10.64 0.64
CA GLU A 302 -27.79 10.26 0.63
C GLU A 302 -28.56 11.21 -0.30
N ASP A 303 -29.59 10.71 -0.99
CA ASP A 303 -30.46 11.60 -1.75
C ASP A 303 -31.19 12.53 -0.77
N ASP A 304 -31.34 13.83 -1.13
CA ASP A 304 -32.02 14.91 -0.37
C ASP A 304 -33.50 14.59 -0.07
N THR A 305 -33.76 13.52 0.66
CA THR A 305 -35.09 13.03 1.01
C THR A 305 -35.64 13.71 2.25
N GLY A 306 -34.88 14.64 2.83
CA GLY A 306 -35.25 15.36 4.06
C GLY A 306 -35.22 14.49 5.31
N ILE A 307 -34.68 13.26 5.22
CA ILE A 307 -34.54 12.35 6.35
C ILE A 307 -33.11 12.48 6.86
N THR A 308 -32.93 13.25 7.93
CA THR A 308 -31.60 13.75 8.31
C THR A 308 -30.66 12.72 8.93
N GLU A 309 -31.10 11.52 9.33
CA GLU A 309 -30.21 10.57 10.06
C GLU A 309 -30.67 9.10 9.93
N THR A 310 -30.97 8.62 8.73
CA THR A 310 -31.31 7.19 8.58
C THR A 310 -30.08 6.30 8.57
N LEU A 311 -29.84 5.60 9.68
CA LEU A 311 -28.91 4.48 9.72
C LEU A 311 -29.16 3.53 8.53
N PRO A 312 -28.13 2.96 7.89
CA PRO A 312 -28.31 2.12 6.70
C PRO A 312 -29.13 0.83 6.90
N GLU A 313 -29.53 0.52 8.13
CA GLU A 313 -30.44 -0.57 8.47
C GLU A 313 -31.90 -0.22 8.17
N THR A 314 -32.25 1.06 8.29
CA THR A 314 -33.62 1.56 8.04
C THR A 314 -33.85 1.87 6.57
N TRP A 315 -32.80 1.79 5.74
CA TRP A 315 -32.92 2.02 4.30
C TRP A 315 -33.96 1.10 3.66
N PRO A 316 -34.87 1.67 2.84
CA PRO A 316 -35.84 0.89 2.09
C PRO A 316 -35.18 -0.24 1.31
N HIS A 317 -35.85 -1.38 1.19
CA HIS A 317 -35.32 -2.53 0.45
C HIS A 317 -34.94 -2.17 -0.99
N SER A 318 -35.75 -1.32 -1.64
CA SER A 318 -35.50 -0.82 -3.00
C SER A 318 -34.17 -0.06 -3.14
N MET A 319 -33.79 0.71 -2.12
CA MET A 319 -32.52 1.45 -2.09
C MET A 319 -31.32 0.51 -1.95
N ARG A 320 -31.49 -0.55 -1.14
CA ARG A 320 -30.48 -1.61 -1.00
C ARG A 320 -30.33 -2.44 -2.28
N GLU A 321 -31.44 -2.76 -2.95
CA GLU A 321 -31.42 -3.42 -4.26
C GLU A 321 -30.80 -2.54 -5.34
N ALA A 322 -30.98 -1.22 -5.26
CA ALA A 322 -30.38 -0.28 -6.20
C ALA A 322 -28.84 -0.29 -6.14
N LEU A 323 -28.27 -0.57 -4.97
CA LEU A 323 -26.83 -0.63 -4.73
C LEU A 323 -26.24 -2.04 -4.91
N GLN A 324 -26.82 -2.88 -5.76
CA GLN A 324 -26.18 -4.13 -6.15
C GLN A 324 -24.99 -3.83 -7.06
N PRO A 325 -23.75 -4.22 -6.68
CA PRO A 325 -22.60 -4.01 -7.54
C PRO A 325 -22.67 -4.93 -8.77
N PRO A 326 -21.93 -4.62 -9.85
CA PRO A 326 -21.92 -5.45 -11.05
C PRO A 326 -21.36 -6.84 -10.77
N SER A 327 -21.89 -7.86 -11.45
CA SER A 327 -21.44 -9.25 -11.29
C SER A 327 -20.00 -9.51 -11.75
N THR A 328 -19.43 -8.58 -12.53
CA THR A 328 -18.03 -8.61 -12.97
C THR A 328 -17.05 -8.15 -11.91
N LEU A 329 -17.52 -7.50 -10.84
CA LEU A 329 -16.67 -6.97 -9.78
C LEU A 329 -15.95 -8.12 -9.05
N LYS A 330 -14.62 -8.05 -9.04
CA LYS A 330 -13.74 -9.03 -8.36
C LYS A 330 -13.16 -8.47 -7.08
N HIS A 331 -12.90 -7.17 -7.04
CA HIS A 331 -12.32 -6.52 -5.88
C HIS A 331 -13.01 -5.21 -5.56
N TRP A 332 -13.34 -5.04 -4.29
CA TRP A 332 -13.81 -3.81 -3.71
C TRP A 332 -12.89 -3.40 -2.55
N SER A 333 -12.33 -2.20 -2.64
CA SER A 333 -11.62 -1.56 -1.53
C SER A 333 -12.38 -0.32 -1.05
N ALA A 334 -12.47 -0.10 0.25
CA ALA A 334 -13.02 1.12 0.82
C ALA A 334 -12.23 1.56 2.06
N THR A 335 -11.79 2.81 2.08
CA THR A 335 -11.17 3.48 3.22
C THR A 335 -12.06 4.64 3.60
N MET A 336 -12.55 4.71 4.84
CA MET A 336 -13.68 5.59 5.14
C MET A 336 -13.45 6.56 6.30
N PRO A 337 -13.96 7.80 6.19
CA PRO A 337 -14.15 8.67 7.34
C PRO A 337 -15.36 8.21 8.16
N VAL A 338 -15.46 8.73 9.40
CA VAL A 338 -16.51 8.42 10.40
C VAL A 338 -17.94 8.48 9.85
N SER A 339 -18.22 9.44 8.98
CA SER A 339 -19.59 9.81 8.59
C SER A 339 -20.23 8.90 7.56
N ASN A 340 -19.44 8.13 6.80
CA ASN A 340 -19.96 7.43 5.62
C ASN A 340 -20.14 5.93 5.87
N ASN A 341 -21.39 5.48 5.76
CA ASN A 341 -21.78 4.09 5.96
C ASN A 341 -22.22 3.38 4.66
N VAL A 342 -22.35 4.10 3.55
CA VAL A 342 -23.00 3.59 2.33
C VAL A 342 -22.26 2.40 1.72
N PRO A 343 -20.94 2.43 1.51
CA PRO A 343 -20.20 1.29 0.95
C PRO A 343 -20.32 0.02 1.81
N PHE A 344 -20.50 0.15 3.13
CA PHE A 344 -20.73 -0.97 4.04
C PHE A 344 -22.19 -1.45 4.06
N ALA A 345 -23.12 -0.60 3.66
CA ALA A 345 -24.53 -0.93 3.57
C ALA A 345 -24.91 -1.71 2.31
N MET A 346 -24.06 -1.65 1.28
CA MET A 346 -24.32 -2.26 -0.02
C MET A 346 -24.43 -3.78 0.07
N LEU A 347 -25.41 -4.35 -0.62
CA LEU A 347 -25.59 -5.78 -0.66
C LEU A 347 -24.53 -6.41 -1.57
N PRO A 348 -23.95 -7.57 -1.20
CA PRO A 348 -23.12 -8.30 -2.14
C PRO A 348 -23.98 -8.68 -3.36
N PRO A 349 -23.42 -8.66 -4.58
CA PRO A 349 -24.13 -9.21 -5.71
C PRO A 349 -24.38 -10.69 -5.39
N ALA A 350 -25.52 -11.23 -5.83
CA ALA A 350 -25.88 -12.63 -5.65
C ALA A 350 -24.64 -13.54 -5.76
N PRO A 351 -24.47 -14.50 -4.82
CA PRO A 351 -23.21 -14.83 -4.17
C PRO A 351 -22.09 -15.12 -5.16
N THR A 352 -21.35 -14.09 -5.58
CA THR A 352 -20.10 -14.30 -6.30
C THR A 352 -19.07 -14.76 -5.29
N GLN A 353 -18.69 -16.03 -5.39
CA GLN A 353 -17.73 -16.64 -4.47
C GLN A 353 -16.36 -15.93 -4.52
N ASP A 354 -16.07 -15.24 -5.62
CA ASP A 354 -14.78 -14.65 -5.95
C ASP A 354 -14.64 -13.15 -5.62
N LEU A 355 -15.69 -12.48 -5.14
CA LEU A 355 -15.59 -11.07 -4.76
C LEU A 355 -14.79 -10.91 -3.46
N ARG A 356 -13.74 -10.08 -3.52
CA ARG A 356 -12.88 -9.70 -2.39
C ARG A 356 -13.20 -8.29 -1.90
N PHE A 357 -13.40 -8.15 -0.59
CA PHE A 357 -13.56 -6.88 0.12
C PHE A 357 -12.31 -6.55 0.93
N THR A 358 -11.82 -5.32 0.84
CA THR A 358 -10.79 -4.76 1.72
C THR A 358 -11.32 -3.45 2.32
N LEU A 359 -11.46 -3.39 3.63
CA LEU A 359 -12.17 -2.32 4.32
C LEU A 359 -11.30 -1.71 5.41
N HIS A 360 -10.98 -0.42 5.26
CA HIS A 360 -10.22 0.37 6.22
C HIS A 360 -11.14 1.41 6.86
N SER A 361 -11.17 1.45 8.19
CA SER A 361 -11.88 2.49 8.92
C SER A 361 -10.87 3.42 9.58
N HIS A 362 -11.02 4.72 9.33
CA HIS A 362 -10.34 5.77 10.09
C HIS A 362 -11.23 6.31 11.23
N ALA A 363 -12.41 5.74 11.43
CA ALA A 363 -13.28 6.13 12.53
C ALA A 363 -12.70 5.68 13.88
N PRO A 364 -12.95 6.44 14.97
CA PRO A 364 -12.74 5.97 16.32
C PRO A 364 -13.30 4.56 16.52
N PRO A 365 -12.66 3.69 17.32
CA PRO A 365 -13.03 2.28 17.44
C PRO A 365 -14.52 2.03 17.73
N GLN A 366 -15.14 2.86 18.59
CA GLN A 366 -16.56 2.72 18.97
C GLN A 366 -17.53 2.94 17.81
N GLU A 367 -17.23 3.88 16.92
CA GLU A 367 -18.06 4.19 15.75
C GLU A 367 -17.82 3.17 14.63
N ALA A 368 -16.55 2.77 14.46
CA ALA A 368 -16.17 1.74 13.49
C ALA A 368 -16.83 0.38 13.77
N GLU A 369 -17.00 0.01 15.04
CA GLU A 369 -17.62 -1.27 15.45
C GLU A 369 -18.99 -1.47 14.81
N PHE A 370 -19.88 -0.49 14.93
CA PHE A 370 -21.23 -0.57 14.35
C PHE A 370 -21.19 -0.82 12.84
N ILE A 371 -20.32 -0.11 12.13
CA ILE A 371 -20.17 -0.20 10.67
C ILE A 371 -19.77 -1.62 10.26
N TYR A 372 -18.75 -2.15 10.91
CA TYR A 372 -18.26 -3.47 10.56
C TYR A 372 -19.20 -4.59 11.00
N ASP A 373 -19.88 -4.47 12.13
CA ASP A 373 -20.81 -5.48 12.61
C ASP A 373 -22.00 -5.60 11.65
N ASN A 374 -22.49 -4.47 11.17
CA ASN A 374 -23.52 -4.41 10.15
C ASN A 374 -23.05 -5.03 8.84
N PHE A 375 -21.81 -4.71 8.40
CA PHE A 375 -21.21 -5.34 7.22
C PHE A 375 -21.07 -6.86 7.38
N LEU A 376 -20.50 -7.34 8.48
CA LEU A 376 -20.25 -8.76 8.69
C LEU A 376 -21.55 -9.56 8.79
N SER A 377 -22.57 -9.02 9.46
CA SER A 377 -23.89 -9.67 9.53
C SER A 377 -24.56 -9.81 8.15
N ARG A 378 -24.32 -8.89 7.22
CA ARG A 378 -24.84 -8.98 5.85
C ARG A 378 -24.01 -9.89 4.96
N HIS A 379 -22.69 -9.77 5.03
CA HIS A 379 -21.78 -10.42 4.08
C HIS A 379 -21.32 -11.82 4.50
N LEU A 380 -21.43 -12.18 5.78
CA LEU A 380 -20.95 -13.46 6.32
C LEU A 380 -22.01 -14.29 7.05
N ALA A 381 -23.24 -13.80 7.28
CA ALA A 381 -24.26 -14.61 7.96
C ALA A 381 -24.93 -15.66 7.05
N SER A 382 -25.05 -15.37 5.75
CA SER A 382 -25.68 -16.28 4.78
C SER A 382 -24.90 -17.60 4.68
N PRO A 383 -25.56 -18.78 4.72
CA PRO A 383 -24.88 -20.08 4.69
C PRO A 383 -23.85 -20.27 3.56
N ALA A 384 -24.08 -19.66 2.40
CA ALA A 384 -23.17 -19.73 1.25
C ALA A 384 -21.93 -18.83 1.38
N LEU A 385 -21.95 -17.84 2.28
CA LEU A 385 -20.91 -16.84 2.46
C LEU A 385 -20.18 -16.95 3.81
N ARG A 386 -20.58 -17.91 4.66
CA ARG A 386 -19.97 -18.14 5.97
C ARG A 386 -18.47 -18.41 5.86
N PRO A 387 -17.67 -17.84 6.76
CA PRO A 387 -16.24 -18.10 6.79
C PRO A 387 -15.94 -19.53 7.23
N ARG A 388 -14.96 -20.15 6.57
CA ARG A 388 -14.34 -21.42 6.97
C ARG A 388 -12.95 -21.25 7.54
N ALA A 389 -12.28 -20.13 7.27
CA ALA A 389 -11.07 -19.74 7.98
C ALA A 389 -11.09 -18.26 8.38
N ILE A 390 -10.41 -17.96 9.48
CA ILE A 390 -10.24 -16.60 9.99
C ILE A 390 -8.79 -16.39 10.43
N ALA A 391 -8.27 -15.19 10.21
CA ALA A 391 -7.01 -14.74 10.76
C ALA A 391 -7.23 -13.41 11.48
N ILE A 392 -6.73 -13.32 12.72
CA ILE A 392 -6.74 -12.09 13.51
C ILE A 392 -5.29 -11.74 13.80
N THR A 393 -4.87 -10.58 13.30
CA THR A 393 -3.55 -10.04 13.52
C THR A 393 -3.68 -8.72 14.28
N LEU A 394 -3.05 -8.60 15.45
CA LEU A 394 -2.99 -7.37 16.24
C LEU A 394 -1.54 -6.90 16.33
N ARG A 395 -1.28 -5.68 15.87
CA ARG A 395 0.05 -5.06 15.81
C ARG A 395 0.02 -3.70 16.51
N ASP A 396 1.13 -3.32 17.14
CA ASP A 396 1.30 -1.94 17.59
C ASP A 396 1.42 -1.03 16.35
N GLY A 397 0.44 -0.16 16.14
CA GLY A 397 0.49 0.87 15.11
C GLY A 397 1.15 2.15 15.64
N PRO A 398 1.30 3.18 14.79
CA PRO A 398 1.99 4.43 15.16
C PRO A 398 1.20 5.29 16.17
N VAL A 399 -0.13 5.14 16.21
CA VAL A 399 -1.03 5.97 17.04
C VAL A 399 -1.92 5.10 17.94
N SER A 400 -2.27 3.90 17.48
CA SER A 400 -3.08 2.92 18.20
C SER A 400 -2.71 1.51 17.73
N MET A 401 -3.19 0.48 18.41
CA MET A 401 -3.14 -0.89 17.95
C MET A 401 -3.96 -1.05 16.66
N ASP A 402 -3.36 -1.71 15.68
CA ASP A 402 -3.98 -2.01 14.39
C ASP A 402 -4.42 -3.48 14.37
N ALA A 403 -5.73 -3.69 14.21
CA ALA A 403 -6.31 -5.01 14.00
C ALA A 403 -6.55 -5.26 12.52
N THR A 404 -5.91 -6.30 12.00
CA THR A 404 -6.23 -6.85 10.68
C THR A 404 -6.98 -8.16 10.85
N ILE A 405 -8.23 -8.21 10.38
CA ILE A 405 -9.07 -9.41 10.42
C ILE A 405 -9.33 -9.88 9.00
N ARG A 406 -9.03 -11.13 8.71
CA ARG A 406 -9.23 -11.75 7.39
C ARG A 406 -10.16 -12.94 7.49
N PHE A 407 -11.08 -13.05 6.54
CA PHE A 407 -12.05 -14.13 6.43
C PHE A 407 -11.92 -14.82 5.08
N TRP A 408 -11.92 -16.16 5.09
CA TRP A 408 -11.94 -16.98 3.89
C TRP A 408 -13.17 -17.89 3.90
N ARG A 409 -13.77 -18.09 2.73
CA ARG A 409 -14.84 -19.07 2.51
C ARG A 409 -14.31 -20.50 2.32
N CYS A 410 -12.98 -20.66 2.27
CA CYS A 410 -12.28 -21.94 2.25
C CYS A 410 -11.30 -22.04 3.42
N THR A 411 -10.75 -23.22 3.67
CA THR A 411 -9.76 -23.46 4.75
C THR A 411 -8.33 -23.10 4.37
N ASP A 412 -8.08 -22.85 3.08
CA ASP A 412 -6.76 -22.53 2.54
C ASP A 412 -6.45 -21.04 2.72
N THR A 413 -5.73 -20.74 3.81
CA THR A 413 -5.30 -19.37 4.15
C THR A 413 -4.14 -18.85 3.30
N SER A 414 -3.62 -19.63 2.34
CA SER A 414 -2.60 -19.16 1.39
C SER A 414 -3.18 -18.32 0.26
N LYS A 415 -4.49 -18.45 0.01
CA LYS A 415 -5.22 -17.64 -0.97
C LYS A 415 -5.51 -16.25 -0.41
N PRO A 416 -5.77 -15.25 -1.27
CA PRO A 416 -6.31 -13.98 -0.82
C PRO A 416 -7.62 -14.16 -0.03
N ALA A 417 -7.77 -13.42 1.06
CA ALA A 417 -8.99 -13.42 1.85
C ALA A 417 -10.18 -12.88 1.04
N ASN A 418 -11.39 -13.37 1.32
CA ASN A 418 -12.63 -12.85 0.71
C ASN A 418 -13.04 -11.53 1.36
N VAL A 419 -12.79 -11.38 2.66
CA VAL A 419 -13.03 -10.13 3.40
C VAL A 419 -11.79 -9.86 4.24
N GLU A 420 -11.26 -8.64 4.13
CA GLU A 420 -10.16 -8.14 4.91
C GLU A 420 -10.58 -6.81 5.55
N LEU A 421 -10.51 -6.74 6.88
CA LEU A 421 -10.86 -5.57 7.67
C LEU A 421 -9.61 -5.03 8.35
N HIS A 422 -9.42 -3.72 8.30
CA HIS A 422 -8.38 -3.00 9.02
C HIS A 422 -9.03 -2.01 9.97
N ARG A 423 -8.94 -2.30 11.28
CA ARG A 423 -9.55 -1.52 12.34
C ARG A 423 -8.47 -0.94 13.26
N ALA A 424 -8.62 0.32 13.67
CA ALA A 424 -7.93 0.82 14.85
C ALA A 424 -8.59 0.25 16.10
N VAL A 425 -7.80 -0.08 17.11
CA VAL A 425 -8.25 -0.56 18.42
C VAL A 425 -7.67 0.33 19.50
N ASP A 426 -8.49 0.70 20.48
CA ASP A 426 -8.08 1.59 21.57
C ASP A 426 -7.02 0.90 22.45
N ASP A 427 -5.84 1.52 22.58
CA ASP A 427 -4.71 1.02 23.38
C ASP A 427 -5.04 0.93 24.87
N SER A 428 -6.01 1.73 25.33
CA SER A 428 -6.40 1.77 26.74
C SER A 428 -7.36 0.64 27.14
N ALA A 429 -7.97 -0.03 26.16
CA ALA A 429 -8.97 -1.07 26.38
C ALA A 429 -8.44 -2.45 25.98
N TYR A 430 -8.65 -3.43 26.86
CA TYR A 430 -8.41 -4.83 26.51
C TYR A 430 -9.22 -5.21 25.26
N VAL A 431 -8.56 -5.86 24.31
CA VAL A 431 -9.19 -6.22 23.04
C VAL A 431 -9.98 -7.52 23.23
N ASP A 432 -11.31 -7.43 23.16
CA ASP A 432 -12.19 -8.61 23.10
C ASP A 432 -12.26 -9.12 21.66
N PRO A 433 -11.71 -10.31 21.35
CA PRO A 433 -11.73 -10.84 20.00
C PRO A 433 -13.14 -11.01 19.43
N ARG A 434 -14.18 -11.16 20.28
CA ARG A 434 -15.57 -11.24 19.83
C ARG A 434 -16.07 -9.92 19.25
N ARG A 435 -15.64 -8.78 19.79
CA ARG A 435 -16.02 -7.45 19.26
C ARG A 435 -15.38 -7.19 17.89
N LEU A 436 -14.17 -7.72 17.66
CA LEU A 436 -13.48 -7.60 16.37
C LEU A 436 -14.20 -8.30 15.21
N VAL A 437 -15.05 -9.28 15.51
CA VAL A 437 -15.72 -10.13 14.51
C VAL A 437 -17.22 -10.20 14.74
N ASN A 438 -17.77 -9.27 15.52
CA ASN A 438 -19.19 -9.27 15.84
C ASN A 438 -20.02 -9.13 14.56
N GLY A 439 -21.19 -9.76 14.53
CA GLY A 439 -22.01 -9.92 13.33
C GLY A 439 -21.63 -11.08 12.41
N ALA A 440 -20.40 -11.61 12.44
CA ALA A 440 -20.04 -12.79 11.63
C ALA A 440 -20.54 -14.10 12.26
N ASP A 441 -21.12 -15.01 11.46
CA ASP A 441 -21.43 -16.37 11.91
C ASP A 441 -20.17 -17.25 11.87
N LEU A 442 -19.62 -17.53 13.04
CA LEU A 442 -18.36 -18.25 13.21
C LEU A 442 -18.53 -19.77 13.38
N SER A 443 -19.76 -20.29 13.35
CA SER A 443 -20.05 -21.70 13.63
C SER A 443 -19.46 -22.69 12.61
N TYR A 444 -18.97 -22.19 11.47
CA TYR A 444 -18.37 -22.98 10.39
C TYR A 444 -16.86 -22.81 10.24
N VAL A 445 -16.22 -22.02 11.11
CA VAL A 445 -14.79 -21.78 11.05
C VAL A 445 -14.05 -23.05 11.46
N GLU A 446 -13.25 -23.57 10.54
CA GLU A 446 -12.42 -24.76 10.69
C GLU A 446 -10.96 -24.40 10.95
N THR A 447 -10.48 -23.27 10.42
CA THR A 447 -9.10 -22.80 10.61
C THR A 447 -9.09 -21.42 11.27
N LEU A 448 -8.35 -21.26 12.35
CA LEU A 448 -8.11 -19.97 13.00
C LEU A 448 -6.62 -19.67 13.04
N VAL A 449 -6.21 -18.48 12.60
CA VAL A 449 -4.84 -17.97 12.70
C VAL A 449 -4.83 -16.78 13.65
N LEU A 450 -4.03 -16.82 14.71
CA LEU A 450 -3.88 -15.71 15.65
C LEU A 450 -2.44 -15.24 15.67
N ASP A 451 -2.23 -13.98 15.31
CA ASP A 451 -0.96 -13.28 15.39
C ASP A 451 -1.12 -12.01 16.22
N VAL A 452 -1.11 -12.16 17.54
CA VAL A 452 -1.48 -11.11 18.49
C VAL A 452 -0.31 -10.82 19.41
N ALA A 453 0.02 -9.53 19.54
CA ALA A 453 0.97 -9.07 20.55
C ALA A 453 0.47 -9.48 21.96
N SER A 454 1.38 -10.00 22.76
CA SER A 454 1.09 -10.49 24.11
C SER A 454 0.55 -9.41 25.06
N GLY A 455 -0.38 -9.77 25.94
CA GLY A 455 -0.90 -8.89 27.00
C GLY A 455 -2.01 -7.94 26.55
N VAL A 456 -2.45 -8.06 25.31
CA VAL A 456 -3.42 -7.17 24.66
C VAL A 456 -4.85 -7.70 24.77
N CYS A 457 -5.05 -9.02 24.86
CA CYS A 457 -6.36 -9.65 24.70
C CYS A 457 -6.84 -10.37 25.96
N PHE A 458 -8.09 -10.10 26.36
CA PHE A 458 -8.75 -10.87 27.42
C PHE A 458 -9.74 -11.89 26.84
N ASN A 459 -9.83 -13.05 27.49
CA ASN A 459 -10.94 -13.99 27.32
C ASN A 459 -11.09 -14.69 25.95
N TRP A 460 -9.96 -15.13 25.36
CA TRP A 460 -9.94 -16.04 24.21
C TRP A 460 -10.86 -17.25 24.36
N TRP A 461 -11.12 -17.69 25.59
CA TRP A 461 -12.02 -18.80 25.89
C TRP A 461 -13.43 -18.58 25.33
N LEU A 462 -14.03 -17.42 25.62
CA LEU A 462 -15.34 -17.07 25.11
C LEU A 462 -15.31 -17.02 23.57
N PHE A 463 -14.24 -16.49 22.97
CA PHE A 463 -14.11 -16.52 21.52
C PHE A 463 -14.05 -17.95 20.95
N PHE A 464 -13.28 -18.87 21.57
CA PHE A 464 -13.22 -20.25 21.12
C PHE A 464 -14.56 -21.00 21.24
N THR A 465 -15.42 -20.65 22.20
CA THR A 465 -16.74 -21.30 22.33
C THR A 465 -17.67 -21.01 21.15
N SER A 466 -17.42 -19.94 20.37
CA SER A 466 -18.17 -19.67 19.13
C SER A 466 -17.67 -20.47 17.92
N LEU A 467 -16.51 -21.13 18.01
CA LEU A 467 -15.86 -21.83 16.91
C LEU A 467 -16.09 -23.34 17.01
N GLN A 468 -17.36 -23.76 16.92
CA GLN A 468 -17.78 -25.15 17.17
C GLN A 468 -17.14 -26.18 16.22
N LYS A 469 -16.69 -25.76 15.04
CA LYS A 469 -16.07 -26.61 14.01
C LYS A 469 -14.56 -26.42 13.88
N LEU A 470 -13.91 -25.75 14.82
CA LEU A 470 -12.48 -25.48 14.76
C LEU A 470 -11.67 -26.78 14.72
N ARG A 471 -10.90 -26.98 13.66
CA ARG A 471 -10.02 -28.14 13.44
C ARG A 471 -8.55 -27.78 13.50
N THR A 472 -8.18 -26.63 12.96
CA THR A 472 -6.80 -26.17 12.88
C THR A 472 -6.66 -24.82 13.58
N LEU A 473 -5.77 -24.73 14.56
CA LEU A 473 -5.45 -23.50 15.28
C LEU A 473 -3.98 -23.15 15.05
N ARG A 474 -3.72 -22.06 14.34
CA ARG A 474 -2.38 -21.53 14.08
C ARG A 474 -2.13 -20.35 15.01
N LEU A 475 -1.08 -20.41 15.83
CA LEU A 475 -0.79 -19.41 16.86
C LEU A 475 0.61 -18.85 16.68
N ALA A 476 0.73 -17.52 16.75
CA ALA A 476 2.03 -16.91 16.96
C ALA A 476 2.60 -17.38 18.31
N VAL A 477 3.91 -17.62 18.32
CA VAL A 477 4.69 -18.00 19.50
C VAL A 477 4.37 -17.15 20.74
N ASP A 478 4.23 -15.84 20.55
CA ASP A 478 4.08 -14.88 21.64
C ASP A 478 2.73 -15.02 22.35
N LEU A 479 1.68 -15.41 21.61
CA LEU A 479 0.34 -15.62 22.14
C LEU A 479 0.20 -16.94 22.90
N LEU A 480 1.03 -17.93 22.58
CA LEU A 480 0.92 -19.28 23.15
C LEU A 480 1.05 -19.27 24.68
N GLY A 481 1.97 -18.46 25.22
CA GLY A 481 2.18 -18.36 26.66
C GLY A 481 0.97 -17.76 27.40
N GLU A 482 0.35 -16.75 26.80
CA GLU A 482 -0.84 -16.09 27.36
C GLU A 482 -2.07 -16.99 27.31
N LEU A 483 -2.24 -17.73 26.21
CA LEU A 483 -3.30 -18.74 26.09
C LEU A 483 -3.16 -19.82 27.15
N LEU A 484 -1.97 -20.38 27.32
CA LEU A 484 -1.70 -21.40 28.33
C LEU A 484 -1.90 -20.86 29.75
N TYR A 485 -1.46 -19.63 30.02
CA TYR A 485 -1.68 -18.98 31.30
C TYR A 485 -3.17 -18.80 31.61
N THR A 486 -3.94 -18.34 30.61
CA THR A 486 -5.38 -18.11 30.73
C THR A 486 -6.15 -19.43 30.94
N ILE A 487 -5.78 -20.48 30.22
CA ILE A 487 -6.33 -21.83 30.37
C ILE A 487 -5.94 -22.41 31.75
N GLY A 488 -4.68 -22.23 32.16
CA GLY A 488 -4.14 -22.74 33.42
C GLY A 488 -4.77 -22.09 34.66
N LYS A 489 -4.98 -20.77 34.65
CA LYS A 489 -5.59 -20.04 35.78
C LYS A 489 -7.03 -20.45 36.11
N ARG A 490 -7.82 -20.91 35.14
CA ARG A 490 -9.18 -21.40 35.41
C ARG A 490 -9.22 -22.73 36.15
N ARG A 491 -8.11 -23.48 36.23
CA ARG A 491 -7.98 -24.61 37.17
C ARG A 491 -8.04 -24.16 38.64
N ILE A 492 -7.74 -22.90 38.92
CA ILE A 492 -7.60 -22.37 40.30
C ILE A 492 -8.96 -21.90 40.87
N PHE A 493 -9.95 -21.62 40.00
CA PHE A 493 -11.26 -21.10 40.42
C PHE A 493 -12.40 -22.13 40.35
N ALA A 494 -12.12 -23.40 40.01
CA ALA A 494 -13.12 -24.46 40.18
C ALA A 494 -13.24 -24.78 41.68
N PRO A 495 -14.45 -24.75 42.29
CA PRO A 495 -14.61 -25.06 43.70
C PRO A 495 -14.11 -26.48 43.95
N ALA A 496 -13.25 -26.62 44.96
CA ALA A 496 -12.67 -27.88 45.38
C ALA A 496 -13.76 -28.80 45.95
N SER A 497 -14.45 -29.53 45.09
CA SER A 497 -15.28 -30.65 45.52
C SER A 497 -14.98 -31.88 44.67
N MET A 498 -14.27 -32.80 45.34
CA MET A 498 -14.14 -34.23 45.10
C MET A 498 -13.53 -34.70 43.77
N GLU A 499 -12.40 -35.39 43.94
CA GLU A 499 -11.85 -36.49 43.12
C GLU A 499 -12.67 -36.83 41.86
N GLY A 500 -12.49 -35.97 40.87
CA GLY A 500 -12.85 -36.22 39.49
C GLY A 500 -11.76 -35.58 38.68
N THR A 501 -11.12 -36.35 37.80
CA THR A 501 -10.34 -35.79 36.70
C THR A 501 -11.21 -34.78 35.96
N CYS A 502 -11.10 -33.49 36.30
CA CYS A 502 -11.59 -32.41 35.46
C CYS A 502 -10.70 -32.43 34.23
N SER A 503 -11.13 -33.17 33.20
CA SER A 503 -10.71 -32.88 31.85
C SER A 503 -10.94 -31.38 31.64
N ILE A 504 -9.94 -30.69 31.10
CA ILE A 504 -10.23 -29.45 30.39
C ILE A 504 -11.07 -29.94 29.20
N ALA A 505 -12.39 -30.05 29.37
CA ALA A 505 -13.33 -30.12 28.27
C ALA A 505 -13.03 -28.84 27.50
N ALA A 506 -12.29 -28.98 26.40
CA ALA A 506 -12.06 -27.83 25.57
C ALA A 506 -13.47 -27.40 25.11
N PRO A 507 -13.74 -26.12 24.88
CA PRO A 507 -14.98 -25.75 24.20
C PRO A 507 -15.03 -26.35 22.78
N VAL A 508 -13.91 -26.96 22.35
CA VAL A 508 -13.68 -27.68 21.12
C VAL A 508 -13.45 -29.17 21.45
N ASP A 509 -14.37 -29.81 22.17
CA ASP A 509 -14.24 -31.22 22.53
C ASP A 509 -14.21 -32.11 21.27
N GLY A 510 -13.06 -32.74 21.03
CA GLY A 510 -12.81 -33.71 19.95
C GLY A 510 -12.64 -33.15 18.53
N ALA A 511 -13.00 -31.88 18.28
CA ALA A 511 -12.95 -31.31 16.93
C ALA A 511 -11.58 -30.72 16.55
N LEU A 512 -10.79 -30.24 17.51
CA LEU A 512 -9.46 -29.67 17.26
C LEU A 512 -8.46 -30.79 16.93
N GLN A 513 -8.01 -30.83 15.68
CA GLN A 513 -7.13 -31.87 15.14
C GLN A 513 -5.67 -31.41 15.07
N GLU A 514 -5.44 -30.12 14.85
CA GLU A 514 -4.12 -29.55 14.61
C GLU A 514 -3.91 -28.23 15.33
N VAL A 515 -2.75 -28.10 15.99
CA VAL A 515 -2.24 -26.84 16.51
C VAL A 515 -0.89 -26.58 15.87
N GLU A 516 -0.77 -25.50 15.12
CA GLU A 516 0.49 -25.05 14.53
C GLU A 516 0.96 -23.81 15.28
N VAL A 517 2.22 -23.80 15.71
CA VAL A 517 2.85 -22.62 16.27
C VAL A 517 3.78 -22.04 15.21
N PHE A 518 3.70 -20.74 14.94
CA PHE A 518 4.56 -20.07 13.97
C PHE A 518 5.26 -18.85 14.60
N VAL A 519 6.40 -18.47 14.02
CA VAL A 519 7.11 -17.25 14.42
C VAL A 519 6.43 -16.08 13.71
N SER A 520 5.98 -15.09 14.49
CA SER A 520 5.40 -13.87 13.93
C SER A 520 6.44 -13.12 13.09
N ASP A 521 5.99 -12.47 12.02
CA ASP A 521 6.84 -11.56 11.24
C ASP A 521 7.13 -10.24 11.99
N ALA A 522 6.36 -9.91 13.04
CA ALA A 522 6.70 -8.79 13.90
C ALA A 522 7.94 -9.12 14.74
N GLU A 523 8.76 -8.10 15.02
CA GLU A 523 9.91 -8.24 15.91
C GLU A 523 9.45 -8.90 17.23
N PRO A 524 10.06 -10.04 17.61
CA PRO A 524 9.68 -10.72 18.84
C PRO A 524 10.03 -9.82 20.02
N LYS A 525 9.03 -9.12 20.57
CA LYS A 525 9.18 -8.31 21.78
C LYS A 525 9.24 -9.16 23.05
N TYR A 526 9.01 -10.48 22.94
CA TYR A 526 8.83 -11.33 24.10
C TYR A 526 10.15 -11.86 24.68
N PRO A 527 10.54 -11.48 25.90
CA PRO A 527 11.49 -12.28 26.66
C PRO A 527 10.80 -13.61 26.95
N SER A 528 11.28 -14.70 26.36
CA SER A 528 10.71 -16.03 26.53
C SER A 528 10.56 -16.38 28.01
N HIS A 529 9.35 -16.22 28.57
CA HIS A 529 9.09 -16.61 29.95
C HIS A 529 9.18 -18.14 30.02
N ARG A 530 10.26 -18.62 30.65
CA ARG A 530 10.56 -20.04 30.94
C ARG A 530 9.37 -20.79 31.56
N ALA A 531 8.47 -20.08 32.26
CA ALA A 531 7.24 -20.61 32.84
C ALA A 531 6.22 -21.06 31.77
N SER A 532 5.94 -20.23 30.77
CA SER A 532 4.99 -20.53 29.68
C SER A 532 5.40 -21.75 28.86
N LEU A 533 6.71 -21.97 28.72
CA LEU A 533 7.31 -23.15 28.11
C LEU A 533 7.00 -24.45 28.87
N LYS A 534 7.12 -24.38 30.19
CA LYS A 534 6.84 -25.52 31.06
C LYS A 534 5.36 -25.89 31.00
N ASP A 535 4.49 -24.88 31.01
CA ASP A 535 3.03 -25.06 30.90
C ASP A 535 2.64 -25.64 29.54
N LEU A 536 3.33 -25.24 28.46
CA LEU A 536 3.14 -25.81 27.12
C LEU A 536 3.50 -27.29 27.10
N ILE A 537 4.70 -27.64 27.59
CA ILE A 537 5.17 -29.03 27.61
C ILE A 537 4.23 -29.90 28.43
N GLN A 538 3.76 -29.40 29.57
CA GLN A 538 2.79 -30.10 30.41
C GLN A 538 1.45 -30.28 29.69
N TRP A 539 0.93 -29.24 29.05
CA TRP A 539 -0.29 -29.30 28.27
C TRP A 539 -0.19 -30.29 27.10
N MET A 540 0.95 -30.30 26.39
CA MET A 540 1.22 -31.27 25.32
C MET A 540 1.28 -32.70 25.85
N LYS A 541 1.95 -32.94 26.99
CA LYS A 541 2.02 -34.26 27.63
C LYS A 541 0.64 -34.78 28.02
N GLU A 542 -0.22 -33.93 28.57
CA GLU A 542 -1.61 -34.26 28.95
C GLU A 542 -2.49 -34.65 27.76
N ARG A 543 -2.11 -34.27 26.53
CA ARG A 543 -2.84 -34.59 25.29
C ARG A 543 -2.11 -35.57 24.36
N LEU A 544 -1.00 -36.16 24.81
CA LEU A 544 -0.38 -37.26 24.08
C LEU A 544 -1.37 -38.43 23.97
N GLY A 545 -1.64 -38.87 22.74
CA GLY A 545 -2.59 -39.95 22.45
C GLY A 545 -4.01 -39.51 22.12
N THR A 546 -4.35 -38.21 22.16
CA THR A 546 -5.68 -37.71 21.78
C THR A 546 -5.87 -37.52 20.28
N GLY A 547 -4.87 -37.86 19.46
CA GLY A 547 -4.88 -37.61 18.00
C GLY A 547 -4.56 -36.16 17.59
N LEU A 548 -4.23 -35.28 18.55
CA LEU A 548 -3.86 -33.89 18.27
C LEU A 548 -2.44 -33.81 17.68
N SER A 549 -2.33 -33.24 16.48
CA SER A 549 -1.03 -32.92 15.86
C SER A 549 -0.57 -31.54 16.34
N VAL A 550 0.65 -31.45 16.88
CA VAL A 550 1.28 -30.16 17.26
C VAL A 550 2.51 -29.95 16.40
N GLN A 551 2.49 -28.89 15.57
CA GLN A 551 3.62 -28.48 14.76
C GLN A 551 4.31 -27.27 15.42
N LEU A 552 5.63 -27.36 15.63
CA LEU A 552 6.44 -26.28 16.17
C LEU A 552 7.42 -25.79 15.10
N PRO A 553 7.76 -24.48 15.05
CA PRO A 553 8.70 -23.99 14.07
C PRO A 553 10.12 -24.54 14.34
N PRO A 554 10.95 -24.79 13.31
CA PRO A 554 12.30 -25.35 13.47
C PRO A 554 13.18 -24.54 14.43
N THR A 555 13.01 -23.22 14.42
CA THR A 555 13.71 -22.26 15.29
C THR A 555 13.39 -22.49 16.78
N MET A 556 12.16 -22.88 17.11
CA MET A 556 11.80 -23.31 18.47
C MET A 556 12.30 -24.71 18.80
N GLY A 557 12.22 -25.64 17.84
CA GLY A 557 12.64 -27.02 18.04
C GLY A 557 14.11 -27.16 18.45
N ALA A 558 14.99 -26.32 17.90
CA ALA A 558 16.41 -26.34 18.22
C ALA A 558 16.75 -25.72 19.60
N TRP A 559 16.09 -24.63 20.00
CA TRP A 559 16.43 -23.90 21.24
C TRP A 559 15.75 -24.50 22.48
N ARG A 560 14.49 -24.93 22.37
CA ARG A 560 13.65 -25.30 23.53
C ARG A 560 13.69 -26.78 23.88
N VAL A 561 13.95 -27.67 22.93
CA VAL A 561 14.32 -29.07 23.27
C VAL A 561 15.64 -29.09 24.03
N TYR A 562 16.57 -28.19 23.68
CA TYR A 562 17.85 -28.03 24.36
C TYR A 562 17.70 -27.45 25.78
N GLU A 563 16.90 -26.38 25.95
CA GLU A 563 16.63 -25.81 27.28
C GLU A 563 15.74 -26.68 28.18
N ALA A 564 14.74 -27.38 27.62
CA ALA A 564 13.91 -28.31 28.38
C ALA A 564 14.71 -29.54 28.81
N ALA A 565 15.60 -30.05 27.95
CA ALA A 565 16.55 -31.10 28.31
C ALA A 565 17.55 -30.63 29.39
N LEU A 566 18.12 -29.42 29.27
CA LEU A 566 19.01 -28.84 30.28
C LEU A 566 18.31 -28.51 31.61
N PHE A 567 17.03 -28.13 31.58
CA PHE A 567 16.26 -27.77 32.78
C PHE A 567 15.75 -28.99 33.56
N GLU A 568 15.19 -30.00 32.89
CA GLU A 568 14.87 -31.29 33.54
C GLU A 568 16.14 -31.95 34.09
N TRP A 569 17.28 -31.81 33.40
CA TRP A 569 18.57 -32.30 33.87
C TRP A 569 19.10 -31.62 35.13
N SER A 570 18.84 -30.32 35.31
CA SER A 570 19.28 -29.61 36.52
C SER A 570 18.54 -30.00 37.80
N ARG A 571 17.42 -30.76 37.71
CA ARG A 571 16.56 -31.11 38.86
C ARG A 571 16.67 -32.57 39.30
N LEU A 572 17.29 -33.45 38.53
CA LEU A 572 17.33 -34.88 38.84
C LEU A 572 18.72 -35.45 38.57
N ASP A 573 19.42 -35.79 39.65
CA ASP A 573 20.74 -36.46 39.66
C ASP A 573 20.65 -37.95 39.22
N VAL A 574 19.68 -38.28 38.35
CA VAL A 574 19.33 -39.65 37.97
C VAL A 574 19.36 -39.81 36.44
N HIS A 575 20.45 -40.48 36.03
CA HIS A 575 20.64 -41.31 34.84
C HIS A 575 21.09 -40.66 33.52
N GLU A 576 22.38 -40.35 33.49
CA GLU A 576 23.27 -40.27 32.32
C GLU A 576 23.00 -41.33 31.22
N ARG A 577 22.55 -42.55 31.59
CA ARG A 577 22.20 -43.62 30.64
C ARG A 577 21.00 -43.30 29.75
N LEU A 578 19.98 -42.61 30.25
CA LEU A 578 18.80 -42.26 29.47
C LEU A 578 19.09 -41.13 28.47
N PHE A 579 19.97 -40.19 28.85
CA PHE A 579 20.48 -39.19 27.92
C PHE A 579 21.34 -39.81 26.81
N ARG A 580 22.26 -40.72 27.15
CA ARG A 580 23.04 -41.44 26.14
C ARG A 580 22.14 -42.25 25.20
N LYS A 581 21.04 -42.83 25.70
CA LYS A 581 20.03 -43.52 24.89
C LYS A 581 19.28 -42.55 23.98
N TYR A 582 18.77 -41.43 24.47
CA TYR A 582 18.07 -40.42 23.65
C TYR A 582 19.00 -39.79 22.60
N VAL A 583 20.25 -39.47 22.95
CA VAL A 583 21.26 -38.99 22.00
C VAL A 583 21.68 -40.09 21.02
N ALA A 584 21.68 -41.37 21.41
CA ALA A 584 21.89 -42.46 20.46
C ALA A 584 20.72 -42.64 19.50
N ASP A 585 19.48 -42.52 20.01
CA ASP A 585 18.24 -42.73 19.26
C ASP A 585 17.92 -41.56 18.31
N TYR A 586 18.29 -40.32 18.66
CA TYR A 586 17.94 -39.10 17.92
C TYR A 586 19.14 -38.21 17.53
N GLY A 587 20.36 -38.53 17.97
CA GLY A 587 21.56 -37.71 17.74
C GLY A 587 22.02 -37.61 16.28
N GLY A 588 21.58 -38.54 15.43
CA GLY A 588 21.80 -38.47 13.98
C GLY A 588 21.10 -37.26 13.33
N GLN A 589 19.90 -36.91 13.79
CA GLN A 589 19.12 -35.76 13.30
C GLN A 589 19.64 -34.43 13.89
N LEU A 590 20.23 -34.47 15.10
CA LEU A 590 20.79 -33.30 15.77
C LEU A 590 22.13 -32.84 15.17
N ARG A 591 22.94 -33.74 14.59
CA ARG A 591 24.25 -33.39 13.98
C ARG A 591 24.13 -32.52 12.72
N THR A 592 23.02 -32.61 12.00
CA THR A 592 22.73 -31.74 10.84
C THR A 592 22.30 -30.33 11.23
N TRP A 593 21.97 -30.08 12.51
CA TRP A 593 21.32 -28.85 12.96
C TRP A 593 22.20 -27.96 13.86
N MET A 594 23.43 -28.37 14.17
CA MET A 594 24.37 -27.55 14.93
C MET A 594 25.38 -26.83 14.02
N PRO A 595 25.52 -25.50 14.13
CA PRO A 595 26.70 -24.80 13.62
C PRO A 595 27.93 -25.35 14.36
N ARG A 596 28.95 -25.77 13.60
CA ARG A 596 30.21 -26.28 14.17
C ARG A 596 30.87 -25.20 15.02
N GLY A 597 30.77 -25.29 16.34
CA GLY A 597 31.61 -24.53 17.26
C GLY A 597 30.95 -24.13 18.56
N ARG A 598 31.11 -24.97 19.59
CA ARG A 598 31.43 -24.64 21.00
C ARG A 598 31.16 -25.89 21.84
N PHE A 599 32.23 -26.60 22.19
CA PHE A 599 32.18 -27.67 23.17
C PHE A 599 32.17 -27.03 24.57
N LEU A 600 31.12 -27.25 25.35
CA LEU A 600 31.16 -27.07 26.80
C LEU A 600 31.94 -28.26 27.39
N THR A 601 33.15 -27.99 27.88
CA THR A 601 33.90 -28.95 28.69
C THR A 601 33.48 -28.78 30.14
N TYR A 602 32.84 -29.80 30.71
CA TYR A 602 32.61 -29.90 32.15
C TYR A 602 33.86 -30.56 32.77
N ARG A 603 34.53 -29.87 33.70
CA ARG A 603 35.52 -30.50 34.60
C ARG A 603 34.81 -30.82 35.93
N PRO A 604 35.14 -31.97 36.55
CA PRO A 604 34.39 -32.55 37.67
C PRO A 604 34.32 -31.65 38.89
#